data_AF-A0A2M7PIH4-F1
#
_entry.id   AF-A0A2M7PIH4-F1
#
_cell.length_a   1.000
_cell.length_b   1.000
_cell.length_c   1.000
_cell.angle_alpha   90.00
_cell.angle_beta   90.00
_cell.angle_gamma   90.00
#
_symmetry.space_group_name_H-M   'P 1'
#
loop_
_entity.id
_entity.type
_entity.pdbx_description
1 polymer ?
#
loop_
_entity_poly.entity_id
_entity_poly.type
_entity_poly.pdbx_seq_one_letter_code
_entity_poly.pdbx_strand_id
1 'polypeptide(L)' 'MARIAGVDIPNNKRGEIALTYIYGIGHNTAQKILTEAGINWDTKAQDWTDDEQNTIRNIISALKVEGELRSETQTNIK' A
#
# COMPACT_ATOMS: atom_id res chain seq x y z
N MET A 1 5.14 0.13 -13.83
CA MET A 1 5.49 -0.18 -12.43
C MET A 1 5.00 0.98 -11.59
N ALA A 2 3.98 0.78 -10.77
CA ALA A 2 3.53 1.81 -9.84
C ALA A 2 4.46 1.79 -8.62
N ARG A 3 5.20 2.88 -8.40
CA ARG A 3 5.97 3.08 -7.17
C ARG A 3 5.06 3.75 -6.14
N ILE A 4 4.88 3.08 -5.00
CA ILE A 4 4.00 3.51 -3.90
C ILE A 4 4.79 3.35 -2.60
N ALA A 5 4.87 4.42 -1.80
CA ALA A 5 5.66 4.47 -0.55
C ALA A 5 7.13 4.05 -0.70
N GLY A 6 7.74 4.31 -1.86
CA GLY A 6 9.13 3.92 -2.14
C GLY A 6 9.33 2.45 -2.50
N VAL A 7 8.24 1.66 -2.60
CA VAL A 7 8.25 0.25 -3.01
C VAL A 7 7.69 0.11 -4.42
N ASP A 8 8.32 -0.73 -5.22
CA ASP A 8 7.85 -1.06 -6.56
C ASP A 8 6.84 -2.21 -6.47
N ILE A 9 5.57 -1.91 -6.79
CA ILE A 9 4.45 -2.85 -6.65
C ILE A 9 4.22 -3.62 -7.96
N PRO A 10 3.89 -4.93 -7.91
CA PRO A 10 3.54 -5.70 -9.10
C PRO A 10 2.23 -5.23 -9.73
N ASN A 11 2.34 -4.69 -10.95
CA ASN A 11 1.23 -4.15 -11.75
C ASN A 11 0.19 -5.21 -12.18
N ASN A 12 0.60 -6.48 -12.31
CA ASN A 12 -0.26 -7.54 -12.86
C ASN A 12 -1.10 -8.27 -11.78
N LYS A 13 -1.09 -7.76 -10.54
CA LYS A 13 -1.83 -8.33 -9.39
C LYS A 13 -3.01 -7.46 -9.00
N ARG A 14 -4.04 -8.09 -8.42
CA ARG A 14 -5.16 -7.42 -7.72
C ARG A 14 -4.61 -6.45 -6.69
N GLY A 15 -5.25 -5.29 -6.56
CA GLY A 15 -4.85 -4.22 -5.67
C GLY A 15 -4.58 -4.67 -4.25
N GLU A 16 -5.47 -5.51 -3.70
CA GLU A 16 -5.35 -6.00 -2.32
C GLU A 16 -4.10 -6.85 -2.07
N ILE A 17 -3.60 -7.53 -3.12
CA ILE A 17 -2.37 -8.32 -3.04
C ILE A 17 -1.17 -7.45 -3.38
N ALA A 18 -1.33 -6.56 -4.35
CA ALA A 18 -0.28 -5.65 -4.78
C ALA A 18 0.22 -4.79 -3.61
N LEU A 19 -0.69 -4.24 -2.79
CA LEU A 19 -0.35 -3.43 -1.61
C LEU A 19 0.33 -4.21 -0.49
N THR A 20 0.12 -5.53 -0.38
CA THR A 20 0.75 -6.36 0.68
C THR A 20 2.25 -6.55 0.52
N TYR A 21 2.82 -6.11 -0.60
CA TYR A 21 4.27 -6.08 -0.79
C TYR A 21 4.95 -4.99 0.04
N ILE A 22 4.19 -4.01 0.53
CA ILE A 22 4.69 -2.98 1.44
C ILE A 22 4.71 -3.54 2.86
N TYR A 23 5.87 -3.51 3.49
CA TYR A 23 6.06 -3.91 4.88
C TYR A 23 5.21 -3.06 5.82
N GLY A 24 4.38 -3.72 6.64
CA GLY A 24 3.38 -3.09 7.50
C GLY A 24 1.97 -3.09 6.91
N ILE A 25 1.81 -3.42 5.62
CA ILE A 25 0.50 -3.54 4.97
C ILE A 25 0.13 -5.02 4.84
N GLY A 26 -0.82 -5.47 5.67
CA GLY A 26 -1.45 -6.78 5.53
C GLY A 26 -2.70 -6.74 4.63
N HIS A 27 -3.32 -7.90 4.41
CA HIS A 27 -4.53 -8.03 3.59
C HIS A 27 -5.68 -7.11 4.06
N ASN A 28 -5.94 -7.06 5.36
CA ASN A 28 -6.97 -6.19 5.95
C ASN A 28 -6.66 -4.70 5.72
N THR A 29 -5.41 -4.29 5.97
CA THR A 29 -4.98 -2.91 5.74
C THR A 29 -5.07 -2.53 4.26
N ALA A 30 -4.67 -3.43 3.35
CA ALA A 30 -4.79 -3.23 1.92
C ALA A 30 -6.25 -3.02 1.48
N GLN A 31 -7.18 -3.86 1.96
CA GLN A 31 -8.60 -3.69 1.68
C GLN A 31 -9.14 -2.36 2.22
N LYS A 32 -8.75 -1.97 3.44
CA LYS A 32 -9.12 -0.67 4.02
C LYS A 32 -8.65 0.49 3.15
N ILE A 33 -7.38 0.49 2.73
CA ILE A 33 -6.80 1.53 1.87
C ILE A 33 -7.57 1.63 0.56
N LEU A 34 -7.88 0.50 -0.08
CA LEU A 34 -8.62 0.48 -1.34
C LEU A 34 -10.06 0.92 -1.17
N THR A 35 -10.73 0.51 -0.09
CA THR A 35 -12.09 0.96 0.23
C THR A 35 -12.14 2.46 0.51
N GLU A 36 -11.16 3.00 1.22
CA GLU A 36 -11.04 4.44 1.49
C GLU A 36 -10.71 5.23 0.21
N ALA A 37 -9.91 4.65 -0.69
CA ALA A 37 -9.65 5.21 -2.01
C ALA A 37 -10.82 5.04 -3.00
N GLY A 38 -11.88 4.30 -2.65
CA GLY A 38 -13.02 4.03 -3.53
C GLY A 38 -12.72 3.04 -4.67
N ILE A 39 -11.65 2.26 -4.57
CA ILE A 39 -11.16 1.36 -5.60
C ILE A 39 -11.60 -0.08 -5.28
N ASN A 40 -12.05 -0.80 -6.31
CA ASN A 40 -12.39 -2.22 -6.15
C ASN A 40 -11.12 -3.05 -5.87
N TRP A 41 -11.20 -3.97 -4.91
CA TRP A 41 -10.09 -4.84 -4.51
C TRP A 41 -9.59 -5.75 -5.63
N ASP A 42 -10.46 -6.08 -6.58
CA ASP A 42 -10.16 -6.93 -7.74
C ASP A 42 -9.47 -6.15 -8.88
N THR A 43 -9.51 -4.81 -8.86
CA THR A 43 -8.85 -3.98 -9.87
C THR A 43 -7.35 -4.20 -9.78
N LYS A 44 -6.71 -4.44 -10.93
CA LYS A 44 -5.25 -4.64 -10.95
C LYS A 44 -4.55 -3.31 -10.78
N ALA A 45 -3.35 -3.35 -10.18
CA ALA A 45 -2.56 -2.14 -9.97
C ALA A 45 -2.16 -1.41 -11.27
N GLN A 46 -2.18 -2.09 -12.43
CA GLN A 46 -2.00 -1.47 -13.75
C GLN A 46 -3.21 -0.67 -14.24
N ASP A 47 -4.41 -1.01 -13.76
CA ASP A 47 -5.67 -0.42 -14.23
C ASP A 47 -6.05 0.81 -13.39
N TRP A 48 -5.26 1.14 -12.37
CA TRP A 48 -5.45 2.32 -11.55
C TRP A 48 -5.10 3.59 -12.31
N THR A 49 -6.04 4.54 -12.27
CA THR A 49 -5.85 5.91 -12.73
C THR A 49 -4.82 6.65 -11.88
N ASP A 50 -4.26 7.74 -12.41
CA ASP A 50 -3.27 8.53 -11.68
C ASP A 50 -3.84 9.14 -10.39
N ASP A 51 -5.13 9.51 -10.41
CA ASP A 51 -5.84 10.05 -9.25
C ASP A 51 -6.04 9.00 -8.14
N GLU A 52 -6.40 7.77 -8.52
CA GLU A 52 -6.50 6.62 -7.62
C GLU A 52 -5.13 6.31 -6.99
N GLN A 53 -4.07 6.30 -7.79
CA GLN A 53 -2.71 6.09 -7.29
C GLN A 53 -2.28 7.19 -6.32
N ASN A 54 -2.61 8.45 -6.60
CA ASN A 54 -2.32 9.55 -5.69
C ASN A 54 -3.09 9.45 -4.38
N THR A 55 -4.37 9.05 -4.45
CA THR A 55 -5.20 8.81 -3.26
C THR A 55 -4.62 7.71 -2.39
N ILE A 56 -4.25 6.57 -3.00
CA ILE A 56 -3.57 5.46 -2.30
C ILE A 56 -2.26 5.94 -1.66
N ARG A 57 -1.43 6.71 -2.38
CA ARG A 57 -0.17 7.26 -1.85
C ARG A 57 -0.41 8.15 -0.63
N ASN A 58 -1.43 8.99 -0.67
CA ASN A 58 -1.78 9.88 0.45
C ASN A 58 -2.22 9.08 1.67
N ILE A 59 -3.09 8.09 1.50
CA ILE A 59 -3.54 7.22 2.60
C ILE A 59 -2.35 6.47 3.21
N ILE A 60 -1.48 5.89 2.37
CA ILE A 60 -0.31 5.16 2.85
C ILE A 60 0.70 6.07 3.53
N SER A 61 0.85 7.33 3.10
CA SER A 61 1.75 8.29 3.75
C SER A 61 1.35 8.64 5.18
N ALA A 62 0.07 8.46 5.53
CA ALA A 62 -0.42 8.63 6.91
C ALA A 62 -0.17 7.39 7.79
N LEU A 63 0.20 6.26 7.18
CA LEU A 63 0.49 5.00 7.86
C LEU A 63 2.01 4.83 8.02
N LYS A 64 2.43 4.36 9.19
CA LYS A 64 3.82 3.96 9.40
C LYS A 64 4.10 2.67 8.65
N VAL A 65 4.88 2.76 7.58
CA VAL A 65 5.21 1.62 6.72
C VAL A 65 6.72 1.53 6.49
N GLU A 66 7.19 0.36 6.06
CA GLU A 66 8.59 0.11 5.69
C GLU A 66 9.61 0.50 6.78
N GLY A 67 10.54 1.40 6.45
CA GLY A 67 11.69 1.73 7.30
C GLY A 67 11.28 2.32 8.64
N GLU A 68 10.22 3.12 8.67
CA GLU A 68 9.72 3.74 9.90
C GLU A 68 9.21 2.66 10.87
N LEU A 69 8.35 1.76 10.40
CA LEU A 69 7.81 0.67 11.20
C LEU A 69 8.89 -0.32 11.64
N ARG A 70 9.87 -0.62 10.78
CA ARG A 70 11.01 -1.48 11.13
C ARG A 70 11.86 -0.88 12.23
N SER A 71 12.14 0.43 12.16
CA SER A 71 12.92 1.13 13.19
C SER A 71 12.18 1.17 14.52
N GLU A 72 10.88 1.46 14.50
CA GLU A 72 10.04 1.47 15.72
C GLU A 72 10.00 0.09 16.38
N THR A 73 9.82 -0.97 15.58
CA THR A 73 9.82 -2.36 16.10
C THR A 73 11.16 -2.71 16.75
N GLN A 74 12.29 -2.30 16.15
CA GLN A 74 13.61 -2.53 16.74
C GLN A 74 13.81 -1.76 18.06
N THR A 75 13.34 -0.52 18.15
CA THR A 75 13.40 0.27 19.39
C THR A 75 12.56 -0.34 20.50
N ASN A 76 11.38 -0.88 20.18
CA ASN A 76 10.50 -1.50 21.18
C ASN A 76 11.00 -2.83 21.73
N ILE A 77 11.93 -3.51 21.02
CA ILE A 77 12.53 -4.77 21.45
C ILE A 77 13.76 -4.54 22.37
N LYS A 78 14.37 -3.34 22.31
CA LYS A 78 15.48 -2.95 23.18
C LYS A 78 15.01 -2.55 24.56
#